data_AF-A0A8T6NUT9-F1
#
_entry.id   AF-A0A8T6NUT9-F1
#
_cell.length_a   1.000
_cell.length_b   1.000
_cell.length_c   1.000
_cell.angle_alpha   90.00
_cell.angle_beta   90.00
_cell.angle_gamma   90.00
#
_symmetry.space_group_name_H-M   'P 1'
#
loop_
_entity.id
_entity.type
_entity.pdbx_description
1 polymer ?
#
loop_
_entity_poly.entity_id
_entity_poly.type
_entity_poly.pdbx_seq_one_letter_code
_entity_poly.pdbx_strand_id
1 'polypeptide(L)'
;MTTDDRAQRAAELLLTDPSLTDNLDDSEANILLDWGVMVAKRVAAYTESMDEQDAYAHIDEQMTVVRQIMRRINSLMAEVLDASLEEITEKLKRVYSACEPSQDVVARESTPTTLRLKAKELMTLSKGDALRSVLSNLVVIGEQHDAYSQDEGLNLTGGPTDIEE
;
A
#
# COMPACT_ATOMS: atom_id res chain seq x y z
N MET A 1 18.59 0.16 -17.40
CA MET A 1 17.18 -0.24 -17.23
C MET A 1 16.40 0.96 -16.70
N THR A 2 15.21 1.22 -17.23
CA THR A 2 14.37 2.35 -16.80
C THR A 2 13.59 2.02 -15.54
N THR A 3 13.03 3.03 -14.85
CA THR A 3 12.09 2.83 -13.74
C THR A 3 10.85 2.04 -14.17
N ASP A 4 10.40 2.22 -15.41
CA ASP A 4 9.26 1.48 -15.97
C ASP A 4 9.57 -0.01 -16.11
N ASP A 5 10.75 -0.37 -16.59
CA ASP A 5 11.19 -1.77 -16.68
C ASP A 5 11.27 -2.42 -15.28
N ARG A 6 11.75 -1.66 -14.29
CA ARG A 6 11.81 -2.10 -12.87
C ARG A 6 10.41 -2.32 -12.30
N ALA A 7 9.48 -1.41 -12.57
CA ALA A 7 8.09 -1.50 -12.14
C ALA A 7 7.38 -2.69 -12.78
N GLN A 8 7.60 -2.91 -14.08
CA GLN A 8 7.06 -4.07 -14.78
C GLN A 8 7.55 -5.37 -14.16
N ARG A 9 8.86 -5.50 -13.93
CA ARG A 9 9.43 -6.68 -13.28
C ARG A 9 8.83 -6.92 -11.90
N ALA A 10 8.75 -5.86 -11.08
CA ALA A 10 8.19 -5.97 -9.73
C ALA A 10 6.71 -6.44 -9.77
N ALA A 11 5.92 -5.98 -10.75
CA ALA A 11 4.56 -6.47 -10.96
C ALA A 11 4.51 -7.93 -11.43
N GLU A 12 5.39 -8.35 -12.34
CA GLU A 12 5.48 -9.75 -12.79
C GLU A 12 5.79 -10.72 -11.63
N LEU A 13 6.60 -10.30 -10.66
CA LEU A 13 6.88 -11.08 -9.44
C LEU A 13 5.63 -11.34 -8.57
N LEU A 14 4.57 -10.54 -8.72
CA LEU A 14 3.27 -10.78 -8.08
C LEU A 14 2.39 -11.66 -8.94
N LEU A 15 2.27 -11.36 -10.23
CA LEU A 15 1.36 -12.02 -11.16
C LEU A 15 1.72 -13.49 -11.43
N THR A 16 2.97 -13.89 -11.16
CA THR A 16 3.45 -15.26 -11.30
C THR A 16 3.04 -16.19 -10.15
N ASP A 17 2.48 -15.65 -9.05
CA ASP A 17 2.09 -16.42 -7.87
C ASP A 17 0.56 -16.44 -7.67
N PRO A 18 -0.15 -17.47 -8.14
CA PRO A 18 -1.60 -17.56 -7.99
C PRO A 18 -2.06 -17.73 -6.53
N SER A 19 -1.16 -18.13 -5.61
CA SER A 19 -1.50 -18.27 -4.18
C SER A 19 -1.78 -16.93 -3.49
N LEU A 20 -1.50 -15.81 -4.15
CA LEU A 20 -1.78 -14.47 -3.64
C LEU A 20 -3.29 -14.17 -3.62
N THR A 21 -4.10 -14.87 -4.41
CA THR A 21 -5.53 -14.56 -4.60
C THR A 21 -6.45 -15.79 -4.63
N ASP A 22 -5.97 -16.97 -4.23
CA ASP A 22 -6.71 -18.24 -4.39
C ASP A 22 -8.00 -18.36 -3.55
N ASN A 23 -8.21 -17.52 -2.53
CA ASN A 23 -9.44 -17.49 -1.71
C ASN A 23 -10.37 -16.30 -2.03
N LEU A 24 -10.04 -15.56 -3.09
CA LEU A 24 -10.74 -14.37 -3.53
C LEU A 24 -11.50 -14.68 -4.82
N ASP A 25 -12.66 -14.04 -5.01
CA ASP A 25 -13.26 -14.00 -6.33
C ASP A 25 -12.49 -13.06 -7.27
N ASP A 26 -12.84 -13.06 -8.57
CA ASP A 26 -12.13 -12.24 -9.55
C ASP A 26 -12.15 -10.74 -9.20
N SER A 27 -13.24 -10.25 -8.60
CA SER A 27 -13.37 -8.83 -8.25
C SER A 27 -12.46 -8.45 -7.08
N GLU A 28 -12.36 -9.33 -6.08
CA GLU A 28 -11.54 -9.18 -4.89
C GLU A 28 -10.06 -9.40 -5.20
N ALA A 29 -9.75 -10.39 -6.04
CA ALA A 29 -8.41 -10.65 -6.55
C ALA A 29 -7.86 -9.41 -7.27
N ASN A 30 -8.66 -8.79 -8.14
CA ASN A 30 -8.27 -7.56 -8.83
C ASN A 30 -7.98 -6.41 -7.86
N ILE A 31 -8.79 -6.22 -6.81
CA ILE A 31 -8.53 -5.19 -5.78
C ILE A 31 -7.16 -5.41 -5.10
N LEU A 32 -6.86 -6.65 -4.72
CA LEU A 32 -5.60 -6.98 -4.04
C LEU A 32 -4.40 -6.87 -4.99
N LEU A 33 -4.56 -7.29 -6.25
CA LEU A 33 -3.53 -7.18 -7.28
C LEU A 33 -3.24 -5.71 -7.65
N ASP A 34 -4.26 -4.88 -7.82
CA ASP A 34 -4.11 -3.45 -8.09
C ASP A 34 -3.31 -2.76 -6.98
N TRP A 35 -3.62 -3.09 -5.72
CA TRP A 35 -2.84 -2.62 -4.57
C TRP A 35 -1.38 -3.10 -4.64
N GLY A 36 -1.15 -4.39 -4.93
CA GLY A 36 0.20 -4.94 -5.06
C GLY A 36 1.01 -4.28 -6.18
N VAL A 37 0.39 -4.01 -7.34
CA VAL A 37 1.02 -3.32 -8.49
C VAL A 37 1.33 -1.87 -8.14
N MET A 38 0.44 -1.18 -7.42
CA MET A 38 0.71 0.16 -6.93
C MET A 38 1.94 0.19 -6.02
N VAL A 39 2.06 -0.75 -5.08
CA VAL A 39 3.26 -0.88 -4.22
C VAL A 39 4.50 -1.22 -5.04
N ALA A 40 4.40 -2.14 -6.00
CA ALA A 40 5.51 -2.53 -6.88
C ALA A 40 6.09 -1.35 -7.67
N LYS A 41 5.22 -0.49 -8.23
CA LYS A 41 5.62 0.76 -8.90
C LYS A 41 6.35 1.70 -7.95
N ARG A 42 5.90 1.79 -6.69
CA ARG A 42 6.55 2.61 -5.68
C ARG A 42 7.94 2.12 -5.34
N VAL A 43 8.08 0.82 -5.07
CA VAL A 43 9.37 0.18 -4.80
C VAL A 43 10.34 0.45 -5.96
N ALA A 44 9.87 0.29 -7.21
CA ALA A 44 10.69 0.58 -8.38
C ALA A 44 11.13 2.06 -8.44
N ALA A 45 10.23 3.01 -8.17
CA ALA A 45 10.54 4.44 -8.15
C ALA A 45 11.59 4.78 -7.07
N TYR A 46 11.53 4.16 -5.89
CA TYR A 46 12.51 4.38 -4.82
C TYR A 46 13.94 3.99 -5.24
N THR A 47 14.08 3.05 -6.18
CA THR A 47 15.39 2.62 -6.67
C THR A 47 15.99 3.53 -7.75
N GLU A 48 15.33 4.60 -8.19
CA GLU A 48 15.77 5.43 -9.32
C GLU A 48 17.24 5.90 -9.20
N SER A 49 17.67 6.26 -8.00
CA SER A 49 19.04 6.69 -7.71
C SER A 49 20.03 5.57 -7.40
N MET A 50 19.59 4.31 -7.38
CA MET A 50 20.42 3.14 -7.12
C MET A 50 21.02 2.62 -8.43
N ASP A 51 22.23 2.07 -8.35
CA ASP A 51 22.76 1.29 -9.46
C ASP A 51 21.90 0.05 -9.71
N GLU A 52 22.11 -0.59 -10.86
CA GLU A 52 21.28 -1.69 -11.30
C GLU A 52 21.28 -2.88 -10.33
N GLN A 53 22.45 -3.24 -9.79
CA GLN A 53 22.57 -4.40 -8.91
C GLN A 53 21.85 -4.15 -7.58
N ASP A 54 22.07 -2.99 -6.98
CA ASP A 54 21.43 -2.61 -5.72
C ASP A 54 19.91 -2.43 -5.88
N ALA A 55 19.47 -1.87 -7.01
CA ALA A 55 18.05 -1.74 -7.32
C ALA A 55 17.34 -3.10 -7.40
N TYR A 56 17.95 -4.09 -8.08
CA TYR A 56 17.37 -5.44 -8.15
C TYR A 56 17.29 -6.12 -6.80
N ALA A 57 18.37 -6.05 -6.01
CA ALA A 57 18.40 -6.63 -4.67
C ALA A 57 17.31 -6.02 -3.78
N HIS A 58 17.15 -4.70 -3.84
CA HIS A 58 16.11 -3.98 -3.09
C HIS A 58 14.69 -4.35 -3.53
N ILE A 59 14.44 -4.40 -4.85
CA ILE A 59 13.14 -4.84 -5.39
C ILE A 59 12.81 -6.26 -4.94
N ASP A 60 13.73 -7.21 -5.07
CA ASP A 60 13.48 -8.61 -4.71
C ASP A 60 13.19 -8.76 -3.20
N GLU A 61 13.90 -8.01 -2.35
CA GLU A 61 13.66 -7.94 -0.91
C GLU A 61 12.27 -7.38 -0.58
N GLN A 62 11.93 -6.18 -1.08
CA GLN A 62 10.64 -5.55 -0.79
C GLN A 62 9.48 -6.36 -1.38
N MET A 63 9.59 -6.89 -2.60
CA MET A 63 8.54 -7.72 -3.20
C MET A 63 8.31 -9.02 -2.43
N THR A 64 9.32 -9.52 -1.71
CA THR A 64 9.13 -10.64 -0.79
C THR A 64 8.22 -10.26 0.39
N VAL A 65 8.40 -9.07 0.96
CA VAL A 65 7.53 -8.54 2.02
C VAL A 65 6.12 -8.28 1.50
N VAL A 66 5.98 -7.64 0.34
CA VAL A 66 4.66 -7.37 -0.29
C VAL A 66 3.88 -8.66 -0.51
N ARG A 67 4.51 -9.70 -1.08
CA ARG A 67 3.86 -11.01 -1.24
C ARG A 67 3.42 -11.62 0.10
N GLN A 68 4.22 -11.49 1.16
CA GLN A 68 3.83 -11.97 2.48
C GLN A 68 2.60 -11.23 3.02
N ILE A 69 2.52 -9.92 2.84
CA ILE A 69 1.36 -9.11 3.22
C ILE A 69 0.13 -9.59 2.44
N MET A 70 0.23 -9.70 1.10
CA MET A 70 -0.87 -10.16 0.25
C MET A 70 -1.38 -11.55 0.65
N ARG A 71 -0.48 -12.51 0.91
CA ARG A 71 -0.88 -13.85 1.39
C ARG A 71 -1.62 -13.81 2.72
N ARG A 72 -1.20 -12.94 3.65
CA ARG A 72 -1.89 -12.80 4.95
C ARG A 72 -3.25 -12.15 4.79
N ILE A 73 -3.40 -11.19 3.89
CA ILE A 73 -4.69 -10.59 3.55
C ILE A 73 -5.61 -11.62 2.90
N ASN A 74 -5.12 -12.37 1.90
CA ASN A 74 -5.85 -13.45 1.24
C ASN A 74 -6.34 -14.50 2.27
N SER A 75 -5.47 -14.94 3.19
CA SER A 75 -5.83 -15.86 4.28
C SER A 75 -6.81 -15.26 5.29
N LEU A 76 -6.76 -13.95 5.54
CA LEU A 76 -7.75 -13.25 6.36
C LEU A 76 -9.12 -13.24 5.68
N MET A 77 -9.17 -12.90 4.38
CA MET A 77 -10.41 -12.83 3.61
C MET A 77 -11.07 -14.20 3.43
N ALA A 78 -10.29 -15.28 3.40
CA ALA A 78 -10.82 -16.65 3.33
C ALA A 78 -11.81 -16.99 4.47
N GLU A 79 -11.63 -16.38 5.64
CA GLU A 79 -12.38 -16.75 6.86
C GLU A 79 -13.13 -15.56 7.48
N VAL A 80 -13.08 -14.37 6.88
CA VAL A 80 -13.54 -13.12 7.52
C VAL A 80 -15.03 -13.12 7.92
N LEU A 81 -15.86 -13.92 7.25
CA LEU A 81 -17.31 -14.02 7.54
C LEU A 81 -17.65 -15.14 8.53
N ASP A 82 -16.77 -16.13 8.69
CA ASP A 82 -17.04 -17.35 9.46
C ASP A 82 -16.21 -17.43 10.76
N ALA A 83 -15.14 -16.67 10.87
CA ALA A 83 -14.24 -16.65 12.01
C ALA A 83 -14.80 -15.84 13.19
N SER A 84 -14.34 -16.20 14.39
CA SER A 84 -14.60 -15.42 15.60
C SER A 84 -13.87 -14.06 15.58
N LEU A 85 -14.34 -13.14 16.42
CA LEU A 85 -13.72 -11.83 16.59
C LEU A 85 -12.23 -11.94 16.97
N GLU A 86 -11.91 -12.88 17.86
CA GLU A 86 -10.55 -13.15 18.33
C GLU A 86 -9.65 -13.66 17.19
N GLU A 87 -10.14 -14.56 16.34
CA GLU A 87 -9.40 -15.07 15.19
C GLU A 87 -9.11 -13.98 14.16
N ILE A 88 -10.10 -13.16 13.82
CA ILE A 88 -9.93 -12.02 12.89
C ILE A 88 -8.94 -11.01 13.47
N THR A 89 -9.02 -10.73 14.78
CA THR A 89 -8.07 -9.82 15.46
C THR A 89 -6.64 -10.34 15.35
N GLU A 90 -6.41 -11.63 15.60
CA GLU A 90 -5.08 -12.25 15.48
C GLU A 90 -4.59 -12.28 14.03
N LYS A 91 -5.47 -12.53 13.06
CA LYS A 91 -5.10 -12.46 11.63
C LYS A 91 -4.75 -11.04 11.20
N LEU A 92 -5.50 -10.02 11.63
CA LEU A 92 -5.15 -8.62 11.38
C LEU A 92 -3.80 -8.24 11.99
N LYS A 93 -3.55 -8.68 13.22
CA LYS A 93 -2.24 -8.49 13.87
C LYS A 93 -1.13 -9.10 13.02
N ARG A 94 -1.32 -10.30 12.47
CA ARG A 94 -0.36 -10.92 11.53
C ARG A 94 -0.19 -10.08 10.26
N VAL A 95 -1.26 -9.55 9.65
CA VAL A 95 -1.13 -8.66 8.48
C VAL A 95 -0.27 -7.46 8.83
N TYR A 96 -0.52 -6.80 9.96
CA TYR A 96 0.18 -5.56 10.33
C TYR A 96 1.63 -5.81 10.73
N SER A 97 1.93 -6.90 11.45
CA SER A 97 3.32 -7.26 11.76
C SER A 97 4.12 -7.67 10.52
N ALA A 98 3.48 -8.07 9.42
CA ALA A 98 4.20 -8.29 8.15
C ALA A 98 4.60 -6.98 7.46
N CYS A 99 4.05 -5.83 7.89
CA CYS A 99 4.43 -4.52 7.38
C CYS A 99 5.67 -3.96 8.10
N GLU A 100 5.95 -4.38 9.33
CA GLU A 100 7.10 -3.91 10.13
C GLU A 100 8.47 -3.97 9.42
N PRO A 101 8.83 -5.01 8.63
CA PRO A 101 10.09 -5.02 7.90
C PRO A 101 10.08 -4.18 6.61
N SER A 102 8.92 -3.70 6.16
CA SER A 102 8.82 -2.89 4.94
C SER A 102 9.17 -1.43 5.22
N GLN A 103 9.97 -0.83 4.34
CA GLN A 103 10.20 0.61 4.34
C GLN A 103 9.10 1.36 3.57
N ASP A 104 8.35 0.64 2.73
CA ASP A 104 7.36 1.19 1.81
C ASP A 104 5.92 1.02 2.28
N VAL A 105 5.64 0.10 3.21
CA VAL A 105 4.27 -0.19 3.67
C VAL A 105 4.19 -0.15 5.19
N VAL A 106 3.32 0.70 5.75
CA VAL A 106 3.08 0.78 7.20
C VAL A 106 1.62 0.71 7.55
N ALA A 107 1.29 0.06 8.66
CA ALA A 107 -0.07 0.09 9.21
C ALA A 107 -0.32 1.41 9.94
N ARG A 108 -1.44 2.08 9.66
CA ARG A 108 -1.81 3.37 10.31
C ARG A 108 -1.90 3.25 11.83
N GLU A 109 -2.60 2.22 12.30
CA GLU A 109 -2.86 2.01 13.72
C GLU A 109 -2.92 0.50 14.04
N SER A 110 -1.98 0.01 14.84
CA SER A 110 -1.85 -1.42 15.19
C SER A 110 -2.07 -1.72 16.69
N THR A 111 -2.71 -0.81 17.43
CA THR A 111 -3.01 -1.05 18.85
C THR A 111 -3.99 -2.22 19.05
N PRO A 112 -3.93 -2.96 20.17
CA PRO A 112 -4.89 -4.05 20.43
C PRO A 112 -6.37 -3.60 20.35
N THR A 113 -6.67 -2.38 20.82
CA THR A 113 -8.02 -1.83 20.80
C THR A 113 -8.47 -1.51 19.38
N THR A 114 -7.61 -0.88 18.57
CA THR A 114 -7.94 -0.54 17.17
C THR A 114 -8.10 -1.80 16.32
N LEU A 115 -7.28 -2.82 16.55
CA LEU A 115 -7.40 -4.13 15.88
C LEU A 115 -8.74 -4.81 16.19
N ARG A 116 -9.16 -4.84 17.46
CA ARG A 116 -10.44 -5.46 17.85
C ARG A 116 -11.64 -4.68 17.30
N LEU A 117 -11.59 -3.35 17.29
CA LEU A 117 -12.63 -2.53 16.66
C LEU A 117 -12.70 -2.79 15.16
N LYS A 118 -11.54 -2.88 14.50
CA LYS A 118 -11.46 -3.19 13.08
C LYS A 118 -12.02 -4.56 12.76
N ALA A 119 -11.68 -5.58 13.54
CA ALA A 119 -12.21 -6.92 13.37
C ALA A 119 -13.75 -6.94 13.44
N LYS A 120 -14.36 -6.21 14.38
CA LYS A 120 -15.83 -6.06 14.45
C LYS A 120 -16.40 -5.40 13.20
N GLU A 121 -15.75 -4.36 12.67
CA GLU A 121 -16.16 -3.70 11.43
C GLU A 121 -16.15 -4.69 10.26
N LEU A 122 -15.04 -5.41 10.06
CA LEU A 122 -14.88 -6.34 8.93
C LEU A 122 -15.95 -7.44 8.91
N MET A 123 -16.36 -7.96 10.07
CA MET A 123 -17.42 -8.98 10.18
C MET A 123 -18.81 -8.49 9.72
N THR A 124 -19.00 -7.17 9.58
CA THR A 124 -20.26 -6.58 9.14
C THR A 124 -20.27 -6.19 7.66
N LEU A 125 -19.12 -6.29 7.00
CA LEU A 125 -18.92 -5.86 5.62
C LEU A 125 -19.02 -7.05 4.65
N SER A 126 -19.26 -6.74 3.37
CA SER A 126 -18.99 -7.72 2.30
C SER A 126 -17.49 -8.03 2.27
N LYS A 127 -17.09 -9.19 1.74
CA LYS A 127 -15.67 -9.58 1.66
C LYS A 127 -14.86 -8.54 0.84
N GLY A 128 -15.39 -8.05 -0.28
CA GLY A 128 -14.80 -6.95 -1.04
C GLY A 128 -14.65 -5.64 -0.27
N ASP A 129 -15.66 -5.23 0.51
CA ASP A 129 -15.57 -4.03 1.35
C ASP A 129 -14.61 -4.21 2.53
N ALA A 130 -14.59 -5.40 3.13
CA ALA A 130 -13.64 -5.78 4.17
C ALA A 130 -12.19 -5.70 3.65
N LEU A 131 -11.94 -6.21 2.43
CA LEU A 131 -10.65 -6.12 1.77
C LEU A 131 -10.21 -4.66 1.58
N ARG A 132 -11.08 -3.81 1.02
CA ARG A 132 -10.80 -2.37 0.86
C ARG A 132 -10.53 -1.69 2.20
N SER A 133 -11.29 -2.07 3.22
CA SER A 133 -11.17 -1.55 4.58
C SER A 133 -9.85 -1.95 5.27
N VAL A 134 -9.33 -3.15 4.99
CA VAL A 134 -7.97 -3.57 5.41
C VAL A 134 -6.91 -2.78 4.65
N LEU A 135 -7.01 -2.71 3.32
CA LEU A 135 -6.03 -2.03 2.48
C LEU A 135 -5.93 -0.53 2.78
N SER A 136 -7.04 0.15 3.10
CA SER A 136 -7.04 1.57 3.47
C SER A 136 -6.29 1.87 4.79
N ASN A 137 -6.03 0.83 5.60
CA ASN A 137 -5.23 0.94 6.81
C ASN A 137 -3.75 0.67 6.58
N LEU A 138 -3.37 0.22 5.39
CA LEU A 138 -1.99 0.08 4.95
C LEU A 138 -1.61 1.32 4.14
N VAL A 139 -0.71 2.13 4.67
CA VAL A 139 -0.15 3.31 4.00
C VAL A 139 1.06 2.88 3.22
N VAL A 140 1.10 3.29 1.95
CA VAL A 140 2.32 3.20 1.15
C VAL A 140 3.12 4.49 1.35
N ILE A 141 4.29 4.38 1.99
CA ILE A 141 5.11 5.52 2.39
C ILE A 141 5.61 6.26 1.15
N GLY A 142 5.42 7.58 1.16
CA GLY A 142 5.89 8.48 0.12
C GLY A 142 4.85 8.90 -0.91
N GLU A 143 3.56 8.63 -0.67
CA GLU A 143 2.49 9.57 -1.02
C GLU A 143 2.58 10.81 -0.11
N GLN A 144 3.63 11.62 -0.28
CA GLN A 144 3.53 13.03 0.09
C GLN A 144 2.74 13.70 -1.02
N HIS A 145 1.42 13.75 -0.85
CA HIS A 145 0.65 14.98 -1.00
C HIS A 145 1.18 16.00 -2.02
N ASP A 146 1.26 15.65 -3.32
CA ASP A 146 1.45 16.63 -4.42
C ASP A 146 0.24 17.60 -4.56
N ALA A 147 -0.67 17.61 -3.59
CA ALA A 147 -1.83 18.50 -3.54
C ALA A 147 -1.56 19.87 -2.87
N TYR A 148 -0.32 20.22 -2.51
CA TYR A 148 0.03 21.58 -2.04
C TYR A 148 1.36 22.11 -2.62
N SER A 149 1.52 22.07 -3.95
CA SER A 149 2.49 22.95 -4.64
C SER A 149 1.88 23.63 -5.87
N GLN A 150 0.58 23.94 -5.79
CA GLN A 150 0.00 25.01 -6.58
C GLN A 150 -0.07 26.28 -5.72
N ASP A 151 0.51 27.34 -6.28
CA ASP A 151 0.19 28.74 -5.99
C ASP A 151 0.98 29.47 -4.89
N GLU A 152 2.26 29.74 -5.17
CA GLU A 152 2.81 31.10 -4.96
C GLU A 152 3.58 31.52 -6.22
N GLY A 153 2.81 31.62 -7.31
CA GLY A 153 3.29 32.07 -8.60
C GLY A 153 2.36 33.12 -9.21
N LEU A 154 1.95 34.13 -8.44
CA LEU A 154 1.31 35.33 -8.99
C LEU A 154 2.18 36.57 -8.84
N ASN A 155 2.83 36.82 -9.97
CA ASN A 155 3.43 38.04 -10.46
C ASN A 155 2.61 39.32 -10.20
N LEU A 156 3.34 40.39 -9.86
CA LEU A 156 3.27 41.73 -10.46
C LEU A 156 1.88 42.34 -10.77
N THR A 157 1.42 43.22 -9.90
CA THR A 157 0.80 44.51 -10.26
C THR A 157 1.30 45.49 -9.21
N GLY A 158 1.94 46.63 -9.45
CA GLY A 158 1.83 47.67 -10.46
C GLY A 158 2.24 48.95 -9.69
N GLY A 159 3.03 49.86 -10.30
CA GLY A 159 3.36 51.17 -9.70
C GLY A 159 2.12 52.07 -9.52
N PRO A 160 2.23 53.40 -9.32
CA PRO A 160 3.40 54.26 -9.57
C PRO A 160 3.61 55.44 -8.57
N THR A 161 4.66 56.22 -8.84
CA THR A 161 4.82 57.70 -8.67
C THR A 161 4.77 58.39 -7.30
N ASP A 162 5.84 59.19 -7.08
CA ASP A 162 5.97 60.50 -6.40
C ASP A 162 5.55 60.59 -4.91
N ILE A 163 6.29 61.29 -4.04
CA ILE A 163 6.24 62.74 -3.84
C ILE A 163 7.48 63.20 -3.01
N GLU A 164 7.94 64.41 -3.36
CA GLU A 164 8.76 65.45 -2.67
C GLU A 164 8.92 65.32 -1.13
N GLU A 165 10.01 65.75 -0.48
CA GLU A 165 10.73 67.04 -0.51
C GLU A 165 12.26 66.93 -0.39
#